data_AF-A0A179S8C0-F1
#
_entry.id   AF-A0A179S8C0-F1
#
_cell.length_a   1.000
_cell.length_b   1.000
_cell.length_c   1.000
_cell.angle_alpha   90.00
_cell.angle_beta   90.00
_cell.angle_gamma   90.00
#
_symmetry.space_group_name_H-M   'P 1'
#
loop_
_entity.id
_entity.type
_entity.pdbx_description
1 polymer ?
#
loop_
_entity_poly.entity_id
_entity_poly.type
_entity_poly.pdbx_seq_one_letter_code
_entity_poly.pdbx_strand_id
1 'polypeptide(L)'
;MFRGLAIPASQRDDVMGRIAATGFVGDEGRWSIIHQHPGEVDALFEQEDLDTKVTRPDGVMHPKVVCACGEIDGASYYACSHNRSADDDAPIIVEFDVPLGDVAIDGRDFLYTAFQFARPEAAREALLAAFGPRVLRYADKAWSADDQGKRIALCDLAIHDPAVIEAHHSNRTVIAGRYGTVFRNAFTVVCPVAPERIRSVRSAPERFAVPQAVFSLRDMIGR
;
A
#
# COMPACT_ATOMS: atom_id res chain seq x y z
N MET A 1 -3.41 -9.86 -7.37
CA MET A 1 -3.71 -8.53 -6.75
C MET A 1 -4.95 -7.91 -7.38
N PHE A 2 -5.54 -6.94 -6.69
CA PHE A 2 -6.78 -6.27 -7.12
C PHE A 2 -6.64 -4.75 -7.03
N ARG A 3 -7.00 -4.03 -8.10
CA ARG A 3 -7.09 -2.56 -8.10
C ARG A 3 -8.54 -2.14 -8.25
N GLY A 4 -9.00 -1.28 -7.35
CA GLY A 4 -10.33 -0.67 -7.42
C GLY A 4 -10.27 0.76 -7.93
N LEU A 5 -11.02 1.05 -8.98
CA LEU A 5 -11.12 2.38 -9.58
C LEU A 5 -12.59 2.84 -9.57
N ALA A 6 -12.79 4.14 -9.42
CA ALA A 6 -14.03 4.79 -9.76
C ALA A 6 -13.73 5.72 -10.94
N ILE A 7 -14.56 5.65 -11.97
CA ILE A 7 -14.40 6.43 -13.20
C ILE A 7 -15.76 6.94 -13.66
N PRO A 8 -15.83 7.95 -14.54
CA PRO A 8 -17.11 8.41 -15.08
C PRO A 8 -17.82 7.30 -15.84
N ALA A 9 -19.13 7.13 -15.61
CA ALA A 9 -19.92 6.11 -16.30
C ALA A 9 -19.81 6.13 -17.82
N SER A 10 -19.68 7.33 -18.42
CA SER A 10 -19.50 7.51 -19.86
C SER A 10 -18.17 6.97 -20.41
N GLN A 11 -17.15 6.81 -19.56
CA GLN A 11 -15.81 6.32 -19.95
C GLN A 11 -15.57 4.87 -19.53
N ARG A 12 -16.54 4.23 -18.87
CA ARG A 12 -16.33 2.94 -18.21
C ARG A 12 -15.80 1.88 -19.16
N ASP A 13 -16.52 1.67 -20.26
CA ASP A 13 -16.24 0.57 -21.17
C ASP A 13 -14.93 0.84 -21.94
N ASP A 14 -14.63 2.10 -22.26
CA ASP A 14 -13.37 2.52 -22.89
C ASP A 14 -12.16 2.29 -21.98
N VAL A 15 -12.25 2.71 -20.70
CA VAL A 15 -11.19 2.50 -19.72
C VAL A 15 -10.99 1.01 -19.46
N MET A 16 -12.07 0.24 -19.36
CA MET A 16 -11.99 -1.20 -19.17
C MET A 16 -11.31 -1.89 -20.35
N GLY A 17 -11.69 -1.53 -21.58
CA GLY A 17 -11.09 -2.04 -22.81
C GLY A 17 -9.61 -1.67 -22.93
N ARG A 18 -9.25 -0.42 -22.61
CA ARG A 18 -7.85 0.04 -22.58
C ARG A 18 -7.01 -0.77 -21.60
N ILE A 19 -7.44 -0.90 -20.35
CA ILE A 19 -6.67 -1.66 -19.33
C ILE A 19 -6.51 -3.12 -19.76
N ALA A 20 -7.55 -3.74 -20.32
CA ALA A 20 -7.45 -5.10 -20.83
C ALA A 20 -6.46 -5.22 -22.00
N ALA A 21 -6.41 -4.23 -22.89
CA ALA A 21 -5.56 -4.24 -24.08
C ALA A 21 -4.10 -3.85 -23.81
N THR A 22 -3.85 -2.93 -22.88
CA THR A 22 -2.53 -2.31 -22.67
C THR A 22 -1.96 -2.52 -21.27
N GLY A 23 -2.75 -3.06 -20.34
CA GLY A 23 -2.37 -3.14 -18.93
C GLY A 23 -2.39 -1.78 -18.22
N PHE A 24 -1.56 -1.63 -17.18
CA PHE A 24 -1.39 -0.36 -16.47
C PHE A 24 -0.10 0.34 -16.91
N VAL A 25 -0.19 1.63 -17.20
CA VAL A 25 0.97 2.49 -17.49
C VAL A 25 1.35 3.41 -16.32
N GLY A 26 0.56 3.41 -15.25
CA GLY A 26 0.80 4.19 -14.03
C GLY A 26 0.17 5.58 -14.05
N ASP A 27 -0.73 5.84 -14.99
CA ASP A 27 -1.54 7.07 -15.06
C ASP A 27 -3.01 6.84 -14.76
N GLU A 28 -3.40 5.60 -14.47
CA GLU A 28 -4.77 5.22 -14.23
C GLU A 28 -5.19 5.69 -12.84
N GLY A 29 -5.84 6.84 -12.73
CA GLY A 29 -6.38 7.36 -11.47
C GLY A 29 -5.87 8.76 -11.14
N ARG A 30 -6.26 9.25 -9.97
CA ARG A 30 -6.07 10.66 -9.61
C ARG A 30 -4.66 11.01 -9.14
N TRP A 31 -3.93 10.03 -8.62
CA TRP A 31 -2.68 10.27 -7.90
C TRP A 31 -1.48 9.73 -8.68
N SER A 32 -0.52 10.60 -8.97
CA SER A 32 0.80 10.18 -9.45
C SER A 32 1.67 9.81 -8.26
N ILE A 33 2.06 8.55 -8.17
CA ILE A 33 2.86 8.01 -7.07
C ILE A 33 4.14 7.40 -7.65
N ILE A 34 5.25 7.55 -6.94
CA ILE A 34 6.56 7.01 -7.33
C ILE A 34 7.00 5.91 -6.37
N HIS A 35 7.66 4.88 -6.89
CA HIS A 35 8.28 3.81 -6.10
C HIS A 35 9.74 4.13 -5.82
N GLN A 36 10.13 4.24 -4.54
CA GLN A 36 11.53 4.43 -4.17
C GLN A 36 12.04 3.16 -3.49
N HIS A 37 12.51 2.19 -4.30
CA HIS A 37 13.10 0.97 -3.75
C HIS A 37 14.49 1.31 -3.16
N PRO A 38 14.74 1.01 -1.88
CA PRO A 38 15.96 1.43 -1.21
C PRO A 38 17.19 0.64 -1.67
N GLY A 39 17.00 -0.54 -2.25
CA GLY A 39 18.06 -1.45 -2.67
C GLY A 39 18.09 -2.68 -1.77
N GLU A 40 19.27 -3.18 -1.42
CA GLU A 40 19.44 -4.37 -0.58
C GLU A 40 18.99 -4.10 0.86
N VAL A 41 17.74 -4.44 1.18
CA VAL A 41 17.07 -4.14 2.45
C VAL A 41 17.87 -4.61 3.66
N ASP A 42 18.37 -5.84 3.66
CA ASP A 42 19.12 -6.38 4.79
C ASP A 42 20.49 -5.68 4.97
N ALA A 43 21.17 -5.30 3.88
CA ALA A 43 22.42 -4.57 3.96
C ALA A 43 22.24 -3.15 4.51
N LEU A 44 21.15 -2.46 4.10
CA LEU A 44 20.81 -1.13 4.59
C LEU A 44 20.34 -1.14 6.04
N PHE A 45 19.66 -2.21 6.47
CA PHE A 45 19.21 -2.35 7.84
C PHE A 45 20.37 -2.32 8.83
N GLU A 46 21.54 -2.85 8.47
CA GLU A 46 22.74 -2.88 9.32
C GLU A 46 23.47 -1.53 9.39
N GLN A 47 23.13 -0.53 8.55
CA GLN A 47 23.78 0.77 8.57
C GLN A 47 23.39 1.58 9.83
N GLU A 48 24.38 2.18 10.48
CA GLU A 48 24.18 2.97 11.70
C GLU A 48 23.61 4.36 11.39
N ASP A 49 24.08 4.97 10.31
CA ASP A 49 23.73 6.32 9.83
C ASP A 49 22.60 6.33 8.80
N LEU A 50 21.80 5.25 8.75
CA LEU A 50 20.63 5.14 7.88
C LEU A 50 19.68 6.34 8.04
N ASP A 51 19.44 7.05 6.94
CA ASP A 51 18.47 8.14 6.85
C ASP A 51 17.71 8.08 5.51
N THR A 52 16.79 9.04 5.29
CA THR A 52 16.00 9.07 4.06
C THR A 52 16.80 9.39 2.80
N LYS A 53 17.99 9.98 2.91
CA LYS A 53 18.83 10.25 1.73
C LYS A 53 19.44 8.96 1.21
N VAL A 54 19.69 7.99 2.10
CA VAL A 54 20.15 6.65 1.74
C VAL A 54 19.02 5.85 1.07
N THR A 55 17.81 5.86 1.64
CA THR A 55 16.69 5.07 1.11
C THR A 55 15.97 5.74 -0.07
N ARG A 56 16.17 7.05 -0.26
CA ARG A 56 15.53 7.86 -1.31
C ARG A 56 16.57 8.79 -1.97
N PRO A 57 17.58 8.22 -2.66
CA PRO A 57 18.65 9.02 -3.25
C PRO A 57 18.13 9.99 -4.31
N ASP A 58 18.60 11.24 -4.24
CA ASP A 58 18.26 12.26 -5.23
C ASP A 58 18.75 11.89 -6.64
N GLY A 59 18.03 12.32 -7.66
CA GLY A 59 18.41 12.13 -9.06
C GLY A 59 18.17 10.72 -9.62
N VAL A 60 17.62 9.80 -8.83
CA VAL A 60 17.18 8.50 -9.32
C VAL A 60 15.79 8.60 -9.94
N MET A 61 15.67 8.15 -11.19
CA MET A 61 14.36 8.03 -11.82
C MET A 61 13.59 6.88 -11.18
N HIS A 62 12.45 7.20 -10.59
CA HIS A 62 11.58 6.24 -9.94
C HIS A 62 10.43 5.85 -10.86
N PRO A 63 10.10 4.56 -10.98
CA PRO A 63 8.96 4.15 -11.77
C PRO A 63 7.66 4.65 -11.11
N LYS A 64 6.64 4.87 -11.94
CA LYS A 64 5.29 5.13 -11.47
C LYS A 64 4.74 3.89 -10.80
N VAL A 65 3.80 4.08 -9.87
CA VAL A 65 3.06 2.98 -9.25
C VAL A 65 1.57 3.21 -9.26
N VAL A 66 0.85 2.11 -9.18
CA VAL A 66 -0.58 2.08 -8.88
C VAL A 66 -0.81 1.46 -7.50
N CYS A 67 -1.83 1.94 -6.78
CA CYS A 67 -2.28 1.29 -5.54
C CYS A 67 -3.07 0.00 -5.84
N ALA A 68 -2.92 -1.01 -4.99
CA ALA A 68 -3.66 -2.25 -5.08
C ALA A 68 -3.93 -2.85 -3.70
N CYS A 69 -4.86 -3.79 -3.65
CA CYS A 69 -5.15 -4.65 -2.51
C CYS A 69 -4.76 -6.10 -2.85
N GLY A 70 -4.49 -6.88 -1.82
CA GLY A 70 -4.33 -8.34 -1.94
C GLY A 70 -5.67 -9.05 -2.20
N GLU A 71 -6.80 -8.44 -1.86
CA GLU A 71 -8.13 -9.04 -1.94
C GLU A 71 -9.15 -8.15 -2.66
N ILE A 72 -10.16 -8.80 -3.24
CA ILE A 72 -11.27 -8.15 -3.94
C ILE A 72 -12.10 -7.23 -3.04
N ASP A 73 -12.30 -7.57 -1.77
CA ASP A 73 -13.10 -6.77 -0.83
C ASP A 73 -12.46 -5.40 -0.58
N GLY A 74 -11.14 -5.38 -0.43
CA GLY A 74 -10.36 -4.14 -0.29
C GLY A 74 -10.47 -3.27 -1.54
N ALA A 75 -10.27 -3.87 -2.72
CA ALA A 75 -10.43 -3.16 -3.98
C ALA A 75 -11.87 -2.64 -4.19
N SER A 76 -12.87 -3.41 -3.76
CA SER A 76 -14.28 -3.02 -3.82
C SER A 76 -14.59 -1.84 -2.91
N TYR A 77 -14.06 -1.81 -1.69
CA TYR A 77 -14.16 -0.65 -0.80
C TYR A 77 -13.56 0.61 -1.46
N TYR A 78 -12.38 0.48 -2.07
CA TYR A 78 -11.77 1.61 -2.78
C TYR A 78 -12.59 2.09 -3.97
N ALA A 79 -13.04 1.18 -4.85
CA ALA A 79 -13.82 1.52 -6.03
C ALA A 79 -15.20 2.12 -5.68
N CYS A 80 -15.91 1.52 -4.73
CA CYS A 80 -17.31 1.83 -4.47
C CYS A 80 -17.53 2.90 -3.38
N SER A 81 -16.53 3.15 -2.53
CA SER A 81 -16.64 4.11 -1.42
C SER A 81 -15.55 5.17 -1.44
N HIS A 82 -14.27 4.79 -1.39
CA HIS A 82 -13.20 5.77 -1.20
C HIS A 82 -12.95 6.66 -2.43
N ASN A 83 -12.90 6.07 -3.63
CA ASN A 83 -12.65 6.78 -4.88
C ASN A 83 -13.93 7.30 -5.53
N ARG A 84 -15.10 6.82 -5.10
CA ARG A 84 -16.37 7.16 -5.72
C ARG A 84 -16.74 8.62 -5.45
N SER A 85 -17.17 9.31 -6.49
CA SER A 85 -17.67 10.69 -6.40
C SER A 85 -18.93 10.87 -7.26
N ALA A 86 -19.43 12.10 -7.37
CA ALA A 86 -20.52 12.40 -8.29
C ALA A 86 -20.09 12.29 -9.76
N ASP A 87 -18.82 12.57 -10.05
CA ASP A 87 -18.26 12.50 -11.41
C ASP A 87 -17.66 11.12 -11.72
N ASP A 88 -17.15 10.43 -10.69
CA ASP A 88 -16.57 9.09 -10.76
C ASP A 88 -17.52 8.06 -10.14
N ASP A 89 -18.58 7.72 -10.87
CA ASP A 89 -19.74 6.99 -10.36
C ASP A 89 -19.84 5.52 -10.83
N ALA A 90 -18.95 5.09 -11.73
CA ALA A 90 -18.88 3.73 -12.25
C ALA A 90 -17.66 2.98 -11.68
N PRO A 91 -17.84 2.15 -10.63
CA PRO A 91 -16.75 1.42 -10.01
C PRO A 91 -16.34 0.20 -10.85
N ILE A 92 -15.03 0.01 -11.04
CA ILE A 92 -14.44 -1.14 -11.73
C ILE A 92 -13.36 -1.79 -10.86
N ILE A 93 -13.19 -3.10 -11.04
CA ILE A 93 -12.18 -3.92 -10.40
C ILE A 93 -11.32 -4.56 -11.48
N VAL A 94 -10.00 -4.42 -11.31
CA VAL A 94 -8.99 -5.07 -12.13
C VAL A 94 -8.27 -6.10 -11.29
N GLU A 95 -8.27 -7.34 -11.74
CA GLU A 95 -7.50 -8.43 -11.16
C GLU A 95 -6.28 -8.71 -12.02
N PHE A 96 -5.11 -8.81 -11.41
CA PHE A 96 -3.86 -8.94 -12.12
C PHE A 96 -2.77 -9.60 -11.28
N ASP A 97 -1.76 -10.16 -11.94
CA ASP A 97 -0.60 -10.75 -11.29
C ASP A 97 0.62 -9.83 -11.38
N VAL A 98 1.46 -9.83 -10.35
CA VAL A 98 2.74 -9.15 -10.35
C VAL A 98 3.75 -9.93 -9.51
N PRO A 99 5.04 -9.94 -9.90
CA PRO A 99 6.08 -10.55 -9.10
C PRO A 99 6.29 -9.74 -7.82
N LEU A 100 6.73 -10.42 -6.76
CA LEU A 100 6.92 -9.81 -5.45
C LEU A 100 7.87 -8.60 -5.48
N GLY A 101 8.90 -8.64 -6.34
CA GLY A 101 9.85 -7.53 -6.48
C GLY A 101 9.27 -6.24 -7.08
N ASP A 102 8.08 -6.31 -7.69
CA ASP A 102 7.36 -5.15 -8.24
C ASP A 102 6.35 -4.57 -7.21
N VAL A 103 6.36 -5.06 -5.97
CA VAL A 103 5.38 -4.73 -4.93
C VAL A 103 6.05 -4.12 -3.71
N ALA A 104 5.44 -3.07 -3.14
CA ALA A 104 5.73 -2.61 -1.80
C ALA A 104 4.44 -2.34 -1.03
N ILE A 105 4.49 -2.37 0.29
CA ILE A 105 3.37 -1.98 1.13
C ILE A 105 3.11 -0.47 0.98
N ASP A 106 1.84 -0.06 0.84
CA ASP A 106 1.48 1.35 0.92
C ASP A 106 1.51 1.81 2.39
N GLY A 107 2.68 2.26 2.84
CA GLY A 107 2.89 2.65 4.24
C GLY A 107 2.25 3.99 4.64
N ARG A 108 1.72 4.79 3.70
CA ARG A 108 1.34 6.20 3.92
C ARG A 108 0.22 6.38 4.94
N ASP A 109 -0.79 5.52 4.87
CA ASP A 109 -1.95 5.63 5.74
C ASP A 109 -1.71 5.04 7.14
N PHE A 110 -0.72 4.16 7.31
CA PHE A 110 -0.50 3.47 8.58
C PHE A 110 0.97 3.42 9.00
N LEU A 111 1.82 2.64 8.31
CA LEU A 111 3.17 2.31 8.77
C LEU A 111 4.06 3.52 9.03
N TYR A 112 4.10 4.52 8.13
CA TYR A 112 4.94 5.69 8.35
C TYR A 112 4.55 6.44 9.62
N THR A 113 3.25 6.56 9.90
CA THR A 113 2.77 7.22 11.12
C THR A 113 3.03 6.35 12.36
N ALA A 114 2.88 5.03 12.24
CA ALA A 114 3.17 4.09 13.32
C ALA A 114 4.67 4.13 13.71
N PHE A 115 5.57 4.12 12.74
CA PHE A 115 7.02 4.16 12.97
C PHE A 115 7.47 5.49 13.58
N GLN A 116 6.87 6.59 13.13
CA GLN A 116 7.26 7.92 13.61
C GLN A 116 6.69 8.24 15.00
N PHE A 117 5.44 7.85 15.28
CA PHE A 117 4.68 8.44 16.39
C PHE A 117 3.94 7.44 17.29
N ALA A 118 3.86 6.15 16.95
CA ALA A 118 3.15 5.22 17.83
C ALA A 118 3.95 4.93 19.09
N ARG A 119 3.22 4.68 20.18
CA ARG A 119 3.78 4.11 21.40
C ARG A 119 4.02 2.61 21.20
N PRO A 120 5.24 2.08 21.43
CA PRO A 120 5.57 0.68 21.15
C PRO A 120 4.58 -0.33 21.76
N GLU A 121 4.20 -0.13 23.01
CA GLU A 121 3.28 -0.98 23.76
C GLU A 121 1.86 -1.00 23.20
N ALA A 122 1.44 0.09 22.54
CA ALA A 122 0.11 0.21 21.94
C ALA A 122 0.06 -0.30 20.49
N ALA A 123 1.18 -0.28 19.76
CA ALA A 123 1.22 -0.63 18.34
C ALA A 123 1.73 -2.04 18.03
N ARG A 124 2.47 -2.67 18.95
CA ARG A 124 3.14 -3.95 18.69
C ARG A 124 2.17 -5.06 18.27
N GLU A 125 1.01 -5.18 18.92
CA GLU A 125 0.00 -6.19 18.57
C GLU A 125 -0.55 -5.97 17.17
N ALA A 126 -0.91 -4.72 16.83
CA ALA A 126 -1.43 -4.38 15.52
C ALA A 126 -0.39 -4.60 14.41
N LEU A 127 0.87 -4.25 14.65
CA LEU A 127 1.95 -4.49 13.70
C LEU A 127 2.19 -5.98 13.47
N LEU A 128 2.21 -6.78 14.55
CA LEU A 128 2.36 -8.24 14.45
C LEU A 128 1.20 -8.87 13.68
N ALA A 129 -0.04 -8.46 13.97
CA ALA A 129 -1.23 -8.98 13.33
C ALA A 129 -1.31 -8.61 11.84
N ALA A 130 -0.95 -7.38 11.48
CA ALA A 130 -1.14 -6.87 10.13
C ALA A 130 0.06 -7.05 9.19
N PHE A 131 1.28 -7.15 9.72
CA PHE A 131 2.53 -7.14 8.93
C PHE A 131 3.50 -8.26 9.35
N GLY A 132 3.09 -9.15 10.26
CA GLY A 132 3.90 -10.28 10.72
C GLY A 132 5.06 -9.89 11.64
N PRO A 133 5.80 -10.88 12.19
CA PRO A 133 6.83 -10.62 13.19
C PRO A 133 8.04 -9.86 12.64
N ARG A 134 8.36 -10.00 11.35
CA ARG A 134 9.55 -9.37 10.75
C ARG A 134 9.48 -7.85 10.74
N VAL A 135 8.27 -7.26 10.75
CA VAL A 135 8.11 -5.80 10.82
C VAL A 135 8.68 -5.22 12.13
N LEU A 136 8.65 -5.99 13.22
CA LEU A 136 8.98 -5.49 14.56
C LEU A 136 10.45 -5.13 14.69
N ARG A 137 11.35 -5.80 13.97
CA ARG A 137 12.78 -5.43 13.99
C ARG A 137 13.02 -4.00 13.48
N TYR A 138 12.23 -3.58 12.49
CA TYR A 138 12.30 -2.23 11.94
C TYR A 138 11.61 -1.22 12.87
N ALA A 139 10.42 -1.57 13.35
CA ALA A 139 9.66 -0.72 14.26
C ALA A 139 10.40 -0.47 15.58
N ASP A 140 10.99 -1.51 16.18
CA ASP A 140 11.75 -1.42 17.44
C ASP A 140 13.01 -0.55 17.28
N LYS A 141 13.72 -0.71 16.15
CA LYS A 141 14.88 0.13 15.81
C LYS A 141 14.45 1.59 15.55
N ALA A 142 13.27 1.80 14.97
CA ALA A 142 12.73 3.14 14.70
C ALA A 142 12.32 3.84 16.01
N TRP A 143 11.55 3.16 16.87
CA TRP A 143 11.09 3.72 18.13
C TRP A 143 12.21 4.02 19.11
N SER A 144 13.34 3.32 18.99
CA SER A 144 14.55 3.56 19.78
C SER A 144 15.44 4.68 19.21
N ALA A 145 15.16 5.18 18.00
CA ALA A 145 15.91 6.28 17.39
C ALA A 145 15.27 7.63 17.71
N ASP A 146 16.07 8.65 18.02
CA ASP A 146 15.56 10.02 18.25
C ASP A 146 15.29 10.79 16.94
N ASP A 147 15.94 10.38 15.84
CA ASP A 147 15.84 11.06 14.55
C ASP A 147 14.64 10.57 13.71
N GLN A 148 13.84 11.51 13.21
CA GLN A 148 12.67 11.20 12.38
C GLN A 148 13.07 10.70 10.99
N GLY A 149 14.18 11.17 10.42
CA GLY A 149 14.68 10.69 9.14
C GLY A 149 14.99 9.19 9.19
N LYS A 150 15.68 8.75 10.24
CA LYS A 150 15.96 7.34 10.50
C LYS A 150 14.71 6.51 10.71
N ARG A 151 13.71 7.02 11.43
CA ARG A 151 12.40 6.34 11.61
C ARG A 151 11.69 6.11 10.27
N ILE A 152 11.70 7.13 9.40
CA ILE A 152 11.12 7.04 8.06
C ILE A 152 11.91 6.06 7.19
N ALA A 153 13.24 6.13 7.20
CA ALA A 153 14.10 5.23 6.44
C ALA A 153 13.92 3.76 6.84
N LEU A 154 13.76 3.46 8.13
CA LEU A 154 13.43 2.11 8.59
C LEU A 154 12.05 1.63 8.12
N CYS A 155 11.09 2.55 8.00
CA CYS A 155 9.81 2.24 7.38
C CYS A 155 9.96 1.96 5.88
N ASP A 156 10.81 2.71 5.17
CA ASP A 156 11.14 2.44 3.76
C ASP A 156 11.67 1.01 3.61
N LEU A 157 12.61 0.59 4.47
CA LEU A 157 13.10 -0.78 4.45
C LEU A 157 11.99 -1.81 4.70
N ALA A 158 11.13 -1.56 5.70
CA ALA A 158 10.07 -2.49 6.08
C ALA A 158 9.02 -2.69 4.97
N ILE A 159 8.64 -1.65 4.22
CA ILE A 159 7.64 -1.77 3.15
C ILE A 159 8.13 -2.55 1.92
N HIS A 160 9.46 -2.72 1.80
CA HIS A 160 10.12 -3.46 0.72
C HIS A 160 10.63 -4.84 1.17
N ASP A 161 10.55 -5.19 2.46
CA ASP A 161 10.98 -6.49 2.94
C ASP A 161 10.02 -7.61 2.47
N PRO A 162 10.50 -8.61 1.70
CA PRO A 162 9.65 -9.66 1.14
C PRO A 162 8.79 -10.38 2.19
N ALA A 163 9.35 -10.67 3.37
CA ALA A 163 8.61 -11.40 4.40
C ALA A 163 7.57 -10.52 5.11
N VAL A 164 7.76 -9.20 5.14
CA VAL A 164 6.74 -8.25 5.63
C VAL A 164 5.63 -8.11 4.59
N ILE A 165 5.98 -8.02 3.29
CA ILE A 165 5.01 -7.95 2.18
C ILE A 165 4.13 -9.21 2.16
N GLU A 166 4.73 -10.39 2.24
CA GLU A 166 4.00 -11.67 2.27
C GLU A 166 3.05 -11.77 3.48
N ALA A 167 3.55 -11.41 4.67
CA ALA A 167 2.72 -11.39 5.88
C ALA A 167 1.53 -10.43 5.71
N HIS A 168 1.78 -9.22 5.19
CA HIS A 168 0.74 -8.24 4.94
C HIS A 168 -0.26 -8.70 3.87
N HIS A 169 0.20 -9.39 2.82
CA HIS A 169 -0.67 -9.95 1.79
C HIS A 169 -1.61 -11.01 2.36
N SER A 170 -1.12 -11.85 3.28
CA SER A 170 -1.91 -12.88 3.95
C SER A 170 -2.80 -12.36 5.10
N ASN A 171 -2.63 -11.10 5.49
CA ASN A 171 -3.31 -10.50 6.64
C ASN A 171 -4.84 -10.49 6.47
N ARG A 172 -5.55 -10.92 7.53
CA ARG A 172 -7.02 -10.88 7.62
C ARG A 172 -7.55 -9.84 8.60
N THR A 173 -6.68 -9.26 9.41
CA THR A 173 -6.98 -8.22 10.38
C THR A 173 -7.19 -6.88 9.68
N VAL A 174 -8.35 -6.27 9.91
CA VAL A 174 -8.63 -4.92 9.38
C VAL A 174 -8.01 -3.90 10.33
N ILE A 175 -7.26 -2.95 9.76
CA ILE A 175 -6.68 -1.82 10.47
C ILE A 175 -7.26 -0.51 9.92
N ALA A 176 -7.30 0.53 10.77
CA ALA A 176 -7.65 1.89 10.37
C ALA A 176 -6.43 2.79 10.37
N GLY A 177 -6.17 3.44 9.23
CA GLY A 177 -5.10 4.41 9.05
C GLY A 177 -5.38 5.78 9.68
N ARG A 178 -4.44 6.70 9.49
CA ARG A 178 -4.46 8.09 10.03
C ARG A 178 -5.77 8.83 9.72
N TYR A 179 -6.28 8.66 8.51
CA TYR A 179 -7.48 9.34 8.02
C TYR A 179 -8.78 8.53 8.24
N GLY A 180 -8.71 7.39 8.93
CA GLY A 180 -9.84 6.49 9.12
C GLY A 180 -10.09 5.54 7.94
N THR A 181 -9.24 5.57 6.90
CA THR A 181 -9.24 4.56 5.83
C THR A 181 -9.09 3.18 6.45
N VAL A 182 -10.03 2.27 6.17
CA VAL A 182 -10.01 0.89 6.67
C VAL A 182 -9.53 -0.08 5.61
N PHE A 183 -8.59 -0.95 5.95
CA PHE A 183 -8.05 -1.94 5.02
C PHE A 183 -7.44 -3.12 5.77
N ARG A 184 -7.41 -4.29 5.12
CA ARG A 184 -6.57 -5.41 5.55
C ARG A 184 -5.17 -5.28 4.99
N ASN A 185 -5.09 -4.94 3.71
CA ASN A 185 -3.84 -4.76 3.02
C ASN A 185 -3.91 -3.70 1.94
N ALA A 186 -2.80 -2.99 1.78
CA ALA A 186 -2.65 -1.92 0.80
C ALA A 186 -1.22 -1.96 0.26
N PHE A 187 -1.09 -1.91 -1.05
CA PHE A 187 0.17 -2.04 -1.77
C PHE A 187 0.32 -0.93 -2.80
N THR A 188 1.56 -0.66 -3.16
CA THR A 188 1.93 -0.01 -4.40
C THR A 188 2.56 -1.05 -5.33
N VAL A 189 2.26 -0.94 -6.62
CA VAL A 189 2.73 -1.85 -7.65
C VAL A 189 3.42 -1.07 -8.76
N VAL A 190 4.65 -1.46 -9.09
CA VAL A 190 5.47 -0.87 -10.14
C VAL A 190 4.78 -0.99 -11.49
N CYS A 191 4.76 0.13 -12.23
CA CYS A 191 4.27 0.19 -13.60
C CYS A 191 5.43 0.31 -14.61
N PRO A 192 5.25 -0.20 -15.84
CA PRO A 192 4.01 -0.75 -16.38
C PRO A 192 3.67 -2.18 -15.90
N VAL A 193 2.38 -2.46 -15.74
CA VAL A 193 1.87 -3.83 -15.62
C VAL A 193 1.40 -4.26 -17.00
N ALA A 194 2.05 -5.26 -17.60
CA ALA A 194 1.75 -5.72 -18.95
C ALA A 194 0.32 -6.31 -19.09
N PRO A 195 -0.32 -6.23 -20.27
CA PRO A 195 -1.69 -6.71 -20.47
C PRO A 195 -1.84 -8.22 -20.20
N GLU A 196 -0.81 -9.03 -20.45
CA GLU A 196 -0.84 -10.49 -20.19
C GLU A 196 -0.93 -10.83 -18.70
N ARG A 197 -0.59 -9.85 -17.83
CA ARG A 197 -0.73 -9.97 -16.38
C ARG A 197 -2.13 -9.58 -15.90
N ILE A 198 -2.95 -8.95 -16.75
CA ILE A 198 -4.34 -8.63 -16.43
C ILE A 198 -5.18 -9.91 -16.56
N ARG A 199 -5.73 -10.37 -15.44
CA ARG A 199 -6.58 -11.57 -15.38
C ARG A 199 -8.03 -11.25 -15.71
N SER A 200 -8.51 -10.10 -15.25
CA SER A 200 -9.84 -9.62 -15.63
C SER A 200 -10.01 -8.14 -15.33
N VAL A 201 -10.94 -7.52 -16.06
CA VAL A 201 -11.43 -6.18 -15.83
C VAL A 201 -12.96 -6.27 -15.79
N ARG A 202 -13.59 -5.85 -14.69
CA ARG A 202 -15.04 -6.02 -14.48
C ARG A 202 -15.62 -4.88 -13.67
N SER A 203 -16.93 -4.66 -13.78
CA SER A 203 -17.65 -3.80 -12.84
C SER A 203 -17.47 -4.33 -11.41
N ALA A 204 -17.38 -3.41 -10.45
CA ALA A 204 -17.33 -3.79 -9.04
C ALA A 204 -18.64 -4.45 -8.60
N PRO A 205 -18.60 -5.33 -7.58
CA PRO A 205 -19.80 -5.95 -7.06
C PRO A 205 -20.75 -4.90 -6.47
N GLU A 206 -22.07 -5.08 -6.67
CA GLU A 206 -23.10 -4.19 -6.13
C GLU A 206 -23.11 -4.13 -4.59
N ARG A 207 -22.65 -5.20 -3.96
CA ARG A 207 -22.54 -5.34 -2.51
C ARG A 207 -21.15 -5.82 -2.15
N PHE A 208 -20.54 -5.17 -1.18
CA PHE A 208 -19.28 -5.58 -0.59
C PHE A 208 -19.33 -5.37 0.92
N ALA A 209 -18.58 -6.17 1.67
CA ALA A 209 -18.48 -6.00 3.10
C ALA A 209 -17.62 -4.77 3.40
N VAL A 210 -18.17 -3.81 4.14
CA VAL A 210 -17.36 -2.71 4.66
C VAL A 210 -16.50 -3.26 5.80
N PRO A 211 -15.16 -3.20 5.71
CA PRO A 211 -14.29 -3.72 6.75
C PRO A 211 -14.49 -2.95 8.07
N GLN A 212 -14.56 -3.66 9.20
CA GLN A 212 -14.53 -3.05 10.53
C GLN A 212 -13.14 -3.21 11.13
N ALA A 213 -12.52 -2.08 11.51
CA ALA A 213 -11.18 -2.08 12.05
C ALA A 213 -11.12 -2.73 13.44
N VAL A 214 -10.18 -3.64 13.61
CA VAL A 214 -9.80 -4.22 14.91
C VAL A 214 -8.84 -3.28 15.64
N PHE A 215 -7.92 -2.67 14.89
CA PHE A 215 -6.95 -1.72 15.41
C PHE A 215 -7.07 -0.37 14.69
N SER A 216 -6.95 0.72 15.44
CA SER A 216 -6.93 2.07 14.91
C SER A 216 -5.62 2.75 15.24
N LEU A 217 -4.99 3.35 14.24
CA LEU A 217 -3.75 4.09 14.42
C LEU A 217 -3.90 5.25 15.41
N ARG A 218 -5.11 5.82 15.54
CA ARG A 218 -5.40 6.90 16.50
C ARG A 218 -5.16 6.45 17.94
N ASP A 219 -5.49 5.20 18.27
CA ASP A 219 -5.36 4.67 19.63
C ASP A 219 -3.87 4.46 20.00
N MET A 220 -3.01 4.32 18.98
CA MET A 220 -1.58 4.05 19.13
C MET A 220 -0.74 5.31 19.34
N ILE A 221 -1.14 6.44 18.75
CA ILE A 221 -0.35 7.68 18.74
C ILE A 221 -0.59 8.61 19.95
N GLY A 222 -1.49 8.24 20.86
CA GLY A 222 -1.66 8.90 22.17
C GLY A 222 -1.98 10.40 22.11
N ARG A 223 -2.75 10.84 21.10
CA ARG A 223 -3.18 12.23 20.94
C ARG A 223 -4.61 12.45 21.43
#